data_AF-A0A495X2F4-F1
#
_entry.id   AF-A0A495X2F4-F1
#
_cell.length_a   1.000
_cell.length_b   1.000
_cell.length_c   1.000
_cell.angle_alpha   90.00
_cell.angle_beta   90.00
_cell.angle_gamma   90.00
#
_symmetry.space_group_name_H-M   'P 1'
#
loop_
_entity.id
_entity.type
_entity.pdbx_description
1 polymer ?
#
loop_
_entity_poly.entity_id
_entity_poly.type
_entity_poly.pdbx_seq_one_letter_code
_entity_poly.pdbx_strand_id
1 'polypeptide(L)'
;MSRVDPKRIVEDRAVNRVTSLLQDQGHIVHKIDGHNDFGEDLYISFVEDHHTTGDTIAVQVKGGSSYRSAGGYRVRVGQHGRSWLDTNVPVVCVVYDPDTDALYWANASEQLHRAQSGKNEPRSISISRDDVLDADSAHSFARRMREYIAQRGEIRHALGKLSGRVFDTTDYVAYFMNEYGEHLVYRQRRGESTATLLHSDWGWNPIEITPDTLTMGERLSKLGLTTASQLAEQLSDPTFKELARTLGDMDLSAVMDQMPVVGGNLIVNQPELAWLRACGSASEWWRSAPA
;
A
#
# COMPACT_ATOMS: atom_id res chain seq x y z
N MET A 1 -4.17 -43.42 -3.18
CA MET A 1 -3.96 -42.48 -4.31
C MET A 1 -4.42 -41.11 -3.85
N SER A 2 -3.55 -40.10 -3.90
CA SER A 2 -3.90 -38.71 -3.60
C SER A 2 -4.81 -38.17 -4.71
N ARG A 3 -5.97 -37.62 -4.33
CA ARG A 3 -6.96 -37.05 -5.25
C ARG A 3 -6.57 -35.59 -5.51
N VAL A 4 -6.25 -35.26 -6.76
CA VAL A 4 -6.03 -33.86 -7.17
C VAL A 4 -7.40 -33.21 -7.39
N ASP A 5 -7.59 -32.02 -6.83
CA ASP A 5 -8.80 -31.22 -7.07
C ASP A 5 -8.78 -30.67 -8.50
N PRO A 6 -9.76 -31.02 -9.37
CA PRO A 6 -9.85 -30.49 -10.73
C PRO A 6 -9.87 -28.95 -10.77
N LYS A 7 -10.40 -28.30 -9.73
CA LYS A 7 -10.41 -26.84 -9.62
C LYS A 7 -9.00 -26.26 -9.54
N ARG A 8 -8.13 -26.92 -8.75
CA ARG A 8 -6.73 -26.51 -8.58
C ARG A 8 -5.95 -26.60 -9.88
N ILE A 9 -6.22 -27.60 -10.72
CA ILE A 9 -5.61 -27.74 -12.06
C ILE A 9 -5.94 -26.53 -12.94
N VAL A 10 -7.21 -26.07 -12.90
CA VAL A 10 -7.65 -24.93 -13.69
C VAL A 10 -7.08 -23.61 -13.16
N GLU A 11 -6.99 -23.45 -11.83
CA GLU A 11 -6.36 -22.30 -11.18
C GLU A 11 -4.86 -22.22 -11.54
N ASP A 12 -4.12 -23.33 -11.44
CA ASP A 12 -2.70 -23.41 -11.83
C ASP A 12 -2.51 -23.09 -13.32
N ARG A 13 -3.39 -23.62 -14.19
CA ARG A 13 -3.36 -23.33 -15.63
C ARG A 13 -3.60 -21.84 -15.91
N ALA A 14 -4.53 -21.22 -15.20
CA ALA A 14 -4.81 -19.80 -15.33
C ALA A 14 -3.58 -18.95 -14.96
N VAL A 15 -2.97 -19.23 -13.80
CA VAL A 15 -1.76 -18.52 -13.34
C VAL A 15 -0.62 -18.68 -14.34
N ASN A 16 -0.39 -19.89 -14.84
CA ASN A 16 0.65 -20.17 -15.83
C ASN A 16 0.38 -19.46 -17.16
N ARG A 17 -0.88 -19.34 -17.58
CA ARG A 17 -1.24 -18.64 -18.82
C ARG A 17 -0.94 -17.14 -18.72
N VAL A 18 -1.30 -16.49 -17.61
CA VAL A 18 -0.97 -15.08 -17.33
C VAL A 18 0.54 -14.89 -17.28
N THR A 19 1.24 -15.77 -16.55
CA THR A 19 2.69 -15.72 -16.40
C THR A 19 3.38 -15.78 -17.76
N SER A 20 3.05 -16.79 -18.58
CA SER A 20 3.69 -17.01 -19.88
C SER A 20 3.45 -15.82 -20.80
N LEU A 21 2.20 -15.35 -20.90
CA LEU A 21 1.86 -14.21 -21.75
C LEU A 21 2.70 -12.98 -21.39
N LEU A 22 2.78 -12.60 -20.12
CA LEU A 22 3.45 -11.37 -19.73
C LEU A 22 4.98 -11.48 -19.79
N GLN A 23 5.54 -12.67 -19.56
CA GLN A 23 6.96 -12.93 -19.77
C GLN A 23 7.32 -12.89 -21.27
N ASP A 24 6.47 -13.43 -22.14
CA ASP A 24 6.66 -13.36 -23.60
C ASP A 24 6.63 -11.90 -24.10
N GLN A 25 5.92 -11.02 -23.40
CA GLN A 25 5.88 -9.57 -23.64
C GLN A 25 7.02 -8.81 -22.94
N GLY A 26 7.94 -9.51 -22.26
CA GLY A 26 9.15 -8.93 -21.66
C GLY A 26 8.97 -8.37 -20.25
N HIS A 27 7.83 -8.59 -19.60
CA HIS A 27 7.59 -8.15 -18.21
C HIS A 27 8.10 -9.19 -17.20
N ILE A 28 8.43 -8.71 -15.99
CA ILE A 28 8.88 -9.57 -14.90
C ILE A 28 7.66 -10.02 -14.09
N VAL A 29 7.50 -11.33 -13.90
CA VAL A 29 6.39 -11.93 -13.14
C VAL A 29 6.92 -12.69 -11.94
N HIS A 30 6.45 -12.33 -10.75
CA HIS A 30 6.72 -13.01 -9.49
C HIS A 30 5.46 -13.75 -9.03
N LYS A 31 5.55 -15.08 -8.86
CA LYS A 31 4.45 -15.86 -8.30
C LYS A 31 4.46 -15.79 -6.78
N ILE A 32 3.29 -15.67 -6.16
CA ILE A 32 3.15 -15.64 -4.71
C ILE A 32 2.88 -17.07 -4.23
N ASP A 33 3.68 -17.54 -3.28
CA ASP A 33 3.43 -18.83 -2.64
C ASP A 33 2.18 -18.70 -1.74
N GLY A 34 1.14 -19.46 -2.05
CA GLY A 34 -0.19 -19.41 -1.41
C GLY A 34 -0.24 -19.84 0.06
N HIS A 35 0.88 -19.79 0.79
CA HIS A 35 0.95 -20.01 2.23
C HIS A 35 0.50 -18.78 3.05
N ASN A 36 0.39 -17.60 2.41
CA ASN A 36 -0.17 -16.38 2.99
C ASN A 36 -1.39 -15.93 2.16
N ASP A 37 -2.59 -16.29 2.62
CA ASP A 37 -3.87 -16.10 1.92
C ASP A 37 -4.36 -14.64 2.00
N PHE A 38 -3.70 -13.72 1.29
CA PHE A 38 -4.16 -12.34 1.10
C PHE A 38 -4.96 -12.15 -0.20
N GLY A 39 -5.08 -13.22 -0.99
CA GLY A 39 -5.82 -13.27 -2.25
C GLY A 39 -4.97 -12.98 -3.49
N GLU A 40 -3.82 -12.32 -3.41
CA GLU A 40 -2.98 -12.03 -4.59
C GLU A 40 -2.20 -13.27 -5.07
N ASP A 41 -2.17 -13.53 -6.38
CA ASP A 41 -1.48 -14.69 -6.95
C ASP A 41 -0.14 -14.33 -7.61
N LEU A 42 -0.03 -13.10 -8.14
CA LEU A 42 1.15 -12.61 -8.86
C LEU A 42 1.48 -11.16 -8.50
N TYR A 43 2.76 -10.81 -8.56
CA TYR A 43 3.23 -9.45 -8.83
C TYR A 43 3.82 -9.35 -10.24
N ILE A 44 3.53 -8.26 -10.93
CA ILE A 44 4.10 -7.96 -12.25
C ILE A 44 4.82 -6.62 -12.18
N SER A 45 6.10 -6.60 -12.52
CA SER A 45 6.85 -5.37 -12.75
C SER A 45 6.95 -5.10 -14.25
N PHE A 46 6.50 -3.92 -14.66
CA PHE A 46 6.53 -3.52 -16.07
C PHE A 46 7.95 -3.17 -16.52
N VAL A 47 8.20 -3.43 -17.80
CA VAL A 47 9.51 -3.26 -18.46
C VAL A 47 9.27 -2.52 -19.77
N GLU A 48 10.10 -1.52 -20.04
CA GLU A 48 10.20 -0.81 -21.32
C GLU A 48 11.66 -0.74 -21.73
N ASP A 49 11.96 -0.93 -23.02
CA ASP A 49 13.33 -0.90 -23.55
C ASP A 49 14.33 -1.77 -22.76
N HIS A 50 13.88 -2.94 -22.29
CA HIS A 50 14.66 -3.86 -21.44
C HIS A 50 15.03 -3.34 -20.05
N HIS A 51 14.46 -2.21 -19.61
CA HIS A 51 14.60 -1.66 -18.28
C HIS A 51 13.27 -1.70 -17.52
N THR A 52 13.32 -2.06 -16.23
CA THR A 52 12.13 -2.00 -15.38
C THR A 52 11.66 -0.56 -15.23
N THR A 53 10.37 -0.29 -15.40
CA THR A 53 9.83 1.07 -15.29
C THR A 53 9.69 1.54 -13.84
N GLY A 54 9.79 0.61 -12.87
CA GLY A 54 9.47 0.83 -11.47
C GLY A 54 7.99 0.68 -11.14
N ASP A 55 7.13 0.53 -12.16
CA ASP A 55 5.69 0.33 -11.99
C ASP A 55 5.40 -1.15 -11.73
N THR A 56 4.66 -1.44 -10.66
CA THR A 56 4.30 -2.80 -10.27
C THR A 56 2.80 -2.90 -9.98
N ILE A 57 2.20 -4.03 -10.33
CA ILE A 57 0.82 -4.37 -10.00
C ILE A 57 0.74 -5.73 -9.31
N ALA A 58 -0.30 -5.91 -8.49
CA ALA A 58 -0.71 -7.19 -7.95
C ALA A 58 -1.82 -7.77 -8.83
N VAL A 59 -1.86 -9.09 -9.00
CA VAL A 59 -2.89 -9.75 -9.80
C VAL A 59 -3.55 -10.87 -9.04
N GLN A 60 -4.88 -10.81 -9.00
CA GLN A 60 -5.74 -11.95 -8.71
C GLN A 60 -6.10 -12.68 -9.99
N VAL A 61 -5.71 -13.94 -10.07
CA VAL A 61 -6.04 -14.83 -11.16
C VAL A 61 -7.15 -15.78 -10.70
N LYS A 62 -8.23 -15.83 -11.47
CA LYS A 62 -9.33 -16.80 -11.29
C LYS A 62 -9.50 -17.62 -12.56
N GLY A 63 -9.69 -18.92 -12.45
CA GLY A 63 -9.87 -19.81 -13.59
C GLY A 63 -11.17 -20.59 -13.53
N GLY A 64 -11.92 -20.60 -14.64
CA GLY A 64 -13.06 -21.50 -14.81
C GLY A 64 -14.37 -20.83 -15.22
N SER A 65 -15.30 -21.63 -15.71
CA SER A 65 -16.60 -21.17 -16.23
C SER A 65 -17.51 -20.56 -15.14
N SER A 66 -17.26 -20.84 -13.86
CA SER A 66 -18.02 -20.28 -12.73
C SER A 66 -17.90 -18.76 -12.56
N TYR A 67 -16.93 -18.12 -13.22
CA TYR A 67 -16.73 -16.67 -13.18
C TYR A 67 -17.50 -15.92 -14.28
N ARG A 68 -18.14 -16.64 -15.21
CA ARG A 68 -18.96 -16.04 -16.27
C ARG A 68 -20.19 -15.34 -15.70
N SER A 69 -20.57 -14.24 -16.33
CA SER A 69 -21.80 -13.49 -16.08
C SER A 69 -22.42 -13.00 -17.38
N ALA A 70 -23.65 -12.47 -17.32
CA ALA A 70 -24.40 -12.03 -18.51
C ALA A 70 -23.63 -11.01 -19.39
N GLY A 71 -22.81 -10.14 -18.79
CA GLY A 71 -22.03 -9.11 -19.48
C GLY A 71 -20.53 -9.41 -19.64
N GLY A 72 -20.07 -10.60 -19.27
CA GLY A 72 -18.64 -10.94 -19.26
C GLY A 72 -18.28 -11.81 -18.08
N TYR A 73 -17.45 -11.31 -17.17
CA TYR A 73 -16.98 -12.05 -16.01
C TYR A 73 -17.12 -11.24 -14.73
N ARG A 74 -17.12 -11.93 -13.60
CA ARG A 74 -17.27 -11.30 -12.28
C ARG A 74 -16.43 -12.00 -11.24
N VAL A 75 -15.60 -11.23 -10.55
CA VAL A 75 -14.81 -11.71 -9.40
C VAL A 75 -15.39 -11.13 -8.14
N ARG A 76 -15.73 -11.96 -7.15
CA ARG A 76 -16.26 -11.49 -5.87
C ARG A 76 -15.13 -10.78 -5.11
N VAL A 77 -15.45 -9.63 -4.54
CA VAL A 77 -14.51 -8.84 -3.73
C VAL A 77 -14.26 -9.53 -2.38
N GLY A 78 -15.32 -10.12 -1.78
CA GLY A 78 -15.21 -10.89 -0.55
C GLY A 78 -14.63 -10.06 0.61
N GLN A 79 -13.81 -10.70 1.46
CA GLN A 79 -13.14 -10.04 2.59
C GLN A 79 -11.91 -9.21 2.17
N HIS A 80 -11.45 -9.34 0.92
CA HIS A 80 -10.22 -8.73 0.42
C HIS A 80 -10.41 -7.31 -0.15
N GLY A 81 -11.65 -6.80 -0.21
CA GLY A 81 -11.93 -5.49 -0.80
C GLY A 81 -11.20 -4.34 -0.13
N ARG A 82 -11.08 -4.37 1.20
CA ARG A 82 -10.31 -3.37 1.95
C ARG A 82 -8.82 -3.51 1.71
N SER A 83 -8.28 -4.74 1.72
CA SER A 83 -6.85 -4.95 1.44
C SER A 83 -6.46 -4.50 0.01
N TRP A 84 -7.34 -4.63 -0.98
CA TRP A 84 -7.09 -4.17 -2.35
C TRP A 84 -7.17 -2.64 -2.53
N LEU A 85 -7.87 -1.96 -1.62
CA LEU A 85 -8.00 -0.49 -1.60
C LEU A 85 -6.87 0.16 -0.81
N ASP A 86 -6.47 -0.45 0.30
CA ASP A 86 -5.51 0.10 1.24
C ASP A 86 -4.05 -0.17 0.84
N THR A 87 -3.82 -1.06 -0.13
CA THR A 87 -2.48 -1.32 -0.70
C THR A 87 -2.05 -0.22 -1.68
N ASN A 88 -0.75 0.08 -1.65
CA ASN A 88 -0.13 1.02 -2.59
C ASN A 88 0.18 0.40 -3.95
N VAL A 89 0.06 -0.92 -4.09
CA VAL A 89 0.21 -1.64 -5.36
C VAL A 89 -1.17 -1.90 -5.95
N PRO A 90 -1.53 -1.33 -7.12
CA PRO A 90 -2.83 -1.57 -7.72
C PRO A 90 -3.09 -3.05 -7.97
N VAL A 91 -4.32 -3.49 -7.65
CA VAL A 91 -4.78 -4.86 -7.85
C VAL A 91 -5.57 -4.95 -9.16
N VAL A 92 -5.19 -5.91 -9.98
CA VAL A 92 -5.90 -6.31 -11.20
C VAL A 92 -6.55 -7.67 -10.99
N CYS A 93 -7.81 -7.82 -11.41
CA CYS A 93 -8.42 -9.14 -11.52
C CYS A 93 -8.27 -9.65 -12.96
N VAL A 94 -7.79 -10.89 -13.11
CA VAL A 94 -7.74 -11.61 -14.38
C VAL A 94 -8.56 -12.89 -14.27
N VAL A 95 -9.41 -13.14 -15.26
CA VAL A 95 -10.18 -14.38 -15.39
C VAL A 95 -9.69 -15.15 -16.61
N TYR A 96 -9.33 -16.42 -16.41
CA TYR A 96 -9.09 -17.38 -17.47
C TYR A 96 -10.36 -18.19 -17.76
N ASP A 97 -10.79 -18.15 -19.02
CA ASP A 97 -11.88 -18.97 -19.52
C ASP A 97 -11.33 -20.23 -20.22
N PRO A 98 -11.52 -21.43 -19.65
CA PRO A 98 -10.94 -22.67 -20.18
C PRO A 98 -11.60 -23.15 -21.48
N ASP A 99 -12.83 -22.71 -21.81
CA ASP A 99 -13.49 -23.17 -23.03
C ASP A 99 -12.99 -22.40 -24.26
N THR A 100 -12.59 -21.14 -24.07
CA THR A 100 -12.05 -20.28 -25.14
C THR A 100 -10.54 -20.10 -25.07
N ASP A 101 -9.89 -20.63 -24.03
CA ASP A 101 -8.47 -20.46 -23.71
C ASP A 101 -8.02 -18.98 -23.64
N ALA A 102 -8.95 -18.10 -23.25
CA ALA A 102 -8.76 -16.65 -23.23
C ALA A 102 -8.63 -16.08 -21.82
N LEU A 103 -7.90 -14.97 -21.70
CA LEU A 103 -7.80 -14.18 -20.47
C LEU A 103 -8.59 -12.88 -20.63
N TYR A 104 -9.24 -12.46 -19.55
CA TYR A 104 -9.98 -11.20 -19.47
C TYR A 104 -9.60 -10.47 -18.18
N TRP A 105 -9.54 -9.15 -18.20
CA TRP A 105 -9.01 -8.41 -17.06
C TRP A 105 -9.81 -7.16 -16.70
N ALA A 106 -9.69 -6.71 -15.45
CA ALA A 106 -10.13 -5.39 -15.02
C ALA A 106 -9.24 -4.85 -13.90
N ASN A 107 -9.07 -3.52 -13.90
CA ASN A 107 -8.44 -2.82 -12.78
C ASN A 107 -9.40 -2.80 -11.58
N ALA A 108 -9.15 -3.68 -10.61
CA ALA A 108 -10.00 -3.84 -9.44
C ALA A 108 -9.90 -2.64 -8.50
N SER A 109 -8.68 -2.13 -8.27
CA SER A 109 -8.46 -0.93 -7.47
C SER A 109 -9.23 0.26 -8.03
N GLU A 110 -9.18 0.50 -9.34
CA GLU A 110 -9.93 1.59 -9.96
C GLU A 110 -11.45 1.47 -9.75
N GLN A 111 -12.04 0.27 -9.97
CA GLN A 111 -13.49 0.07 -9.77
C GLN A 111 -13.89 0.28 -8.30
N LEU A 112 -13.06 -0.18 -7.37
CA LEU A 112 -13.32 -0.02 -5.94
C LEU A 112 -13.23 1.46 -5.52
N HIS A 113 -12.20 2.19 -5.97
CA HIS A 113 -12.07 3.62 -5.66
C HIS A 113 -13.21 4.45 -6.25
N ARG A 114 -13.62 4.20 -7.50
CA ARG A 114 -14.76 4.90 -8.11
C ARG A 114 -16.07 4.69 -7.33
N ALA A 115 -16.21 3.52 -6.70
CA ALA A 115 -17.40 3.19 -5.92
C ALA A 115 -17.37 3.74 -4.48
N GLN A 116 -16.20 4.02 -3.90
CA GLN A 116 -16.10 4.73 -2.62
C GLN A 116 -16.68 6.15 -2.67
N SER A 117 -16.66 6.80 -3.84
CA SER A 117 -17.32 8.10 -4.04
C SER A 117 -18.86 8.02 -4.03
N GLY A 118 -19.44 6.80 -3.99
CA GLY A 118 -20.87 6.54 -3.89
C GLY A 118 -21.27 5.86 -2.57
N LYS A 119 -22.58 5.69 -2.33
CA LYS A 119 -23.12 5.14 -1.07
C LYS A 119 -22.96 3.60 -0.91
N ASN A 120 -22.49 2.87 -1.93
CA ASN A 120 -22.45 1.40 -1.91
C ASN A 120 -21.12 0.85 -2.41
N GLU A 121 -20.44 0.07 -1.57
CA GLU A 121 -19.25 -0.69 -1.95
C GLU A 121 -19.60 -1.81 -2.97
N PRO A 122 -18.78 -2.05 -4.01
CA PRO A 122 -19.04 -3.10 -4.98
C PRO A 122 -18.87 -4.48 -4.34
N ARG A 123 -19.88 -5.33 -4.46
CA ARG A 123 -19.77 -6.75 -4.01
C ARG A 123 -18.86 -7.60 -4.91
N SER A 124 -18.46 -7.06 -6.06
CA SER A 124 -17.69 -7.77 -7.08
C SER A 124 -17.08 -6.81 -8.10
N ILE A 125 -15.94 -7.20 -8.65
CA ILE A 125 -15.30 -6.58 -9.81
C ILE A 125 -15.96 -7.12 -11.07
N SER A 126 -16.41 -6.23 -11.96
CA SER A 126 -16.99 -6.61 -13.25
C SER A 126 -15.93 -6.53 -14.33
N ILE A 127 -15.80 -7.58 -15.15
CA ILE A 127 -14.80 -7.69 -16.22
C ILE A 127 -15.55 -7.80 -17.55
N SER A 128 -15.28 -6.89 -18.48
CA SER A 128 -15.91 -6.89 -19.81
C SER A 128 -15.41 -8.07 -20.65
N ARG A 129 -16.22 -8.52 -21.61
CA ARG A 129 -15.75 -9.46 -22.65
C ARG A 129 -14.79 -8.80 -23.64
N ASP A 130 -14.80 -7.47 -23.70
CA ASP A 130 -13.94 -6.71 -24.62
C ASP A 130 -12.56 -6.44 -24.03
N ASP A 131 -12.40 -6.51 -22.70
CA ASP A 131 -11.12 -6.36 -22.01
C ASP A 131 -10.32 -7.68 -22.03
N VAL A 132 -9.98 -8.15 -23.23
CA VAL A 132 -9.15 -9.33 -23.45
C VAL A 132 -7.69 -9.02 -23.07
N LEU A 133 -7.01 -9.98 -22.45
CA LEU A 133 -5.56 -9.93 -22.20
C LEU A 133 -4.86 -11.00 -23.05
N ASP A 134 -4.27 -10.58 -24.17
CA ASP A 134 -3.53 -11.44 -25.09
C ASP A 134 -2.27 -10.72 -25.60
N ALA A 135 -1.58 -11.32 -26.58
CA ALA A 135 -0.35 -10.75 -27.12
C ALA A 135 -0.59 -9.40 -27.82
N ASP A 136 -1.75 -9.21 -28.44
CA ASP A 136 -2.09 -7.99 -29.17
C ASP A 136 -2.51 -6.86 -28.21
N SER A 137 -3.15 -7.22 -27.09
CA SER A 137 -3.65 -6.25 -26.11
C SER A 137 -2.70 -5.98 -24.94
N ALA A 138 -1.69 -6.81 -24.70
CA ALA A 138 -0.78 -6.71 -23.54
C ALA A 138 -0.09 -5.34 -23.42
N HIS A 139 0.36 -4.77 -24.54
CA HIS A 139 0.97 -3.43 -24.54
C HIS A 139 -0.04 -2.36 -24.06
N SER A 140 -1.29 -2.44 -24.55
CA SER A 140 -2.34 -1.50 -24.13
C SER A 140 -2.74 -1.68 -22.66
N PHE A 141 -2.72 -2.92 -22.16
CA PHE A 141 -2.91 -3.26 -20.75
C PHE A 141 -1.81 -2.62 -19.89
N ALA A 142 -0.53 -2.84 -20.23
CA ALA A 142 0.60 -2.27 -19.51
C ALA A 142 0.53 -0.74 -19.50
N ARG A 143 0.25 -0.10 -20.66
CA ARG A 143 0.06 1.35 -20.75
C ARG A 143 -1.06 1.84 -19.83
N ARG A 144 -2.25 1.22 -19.88
CA ARG A 144 -3.41 1.61 -19.04
C ARG A 144 -3.08 1.49 -17.54
N MET A 145 -2.39 0.43 -17.13
CA MET A 145 -2.01 0.25 -15.72
C MET A 145 -0.94 1.24 -15.28
N ARG A 146 0.05 1.52 -16.12
CA ARG A 146 1.07 2.54 -15.83
C ARG A 146 0.49 3.95 -15.79
N GLU A 147 -0.44 4.28 -16.69
CA GLU A 147 -1.20 5.53 -16.63
C GLU A 147 -1.99 5.65 -15.33
N TYR A 148 -2.64 4.57 -14.88
CA TYR A 148 -3.35 4.54 -13.61
C TYR A 148 -2.40 4.72 -12.42
N ILE A 149 -1.24 4.05 -12.41
CA ILE A 149 -0.19 4.21 -11.39
C ILE A 149 0.34 5.65 -11.38
N ALA A 150 0.60 6.22 -12.56
CA ALA A 150 1.09 7.59 -12.72
C ALA A 150 0.05 8.63 -12.29
N GLN A 151 -1.23 8.42 -12.58
CA GLN A 151 -2.33 9.26 -12.08
C GLN A 151 -2.45 9.20 -10.56
N ARG A 152 -2.32 8.01 -9.98
CA ARG A 152 -2.15 7.88 -8.52
C ARG A 152 -0.85 8.54 -8.03
N GLY A 153 0.18 8.59 -8.88
CA GLY A 153 1.43 9.32 -8.70
C GLY A 153 1.35 10.84 -8.89
N GLU A 154 0.26 11.41 -9.41
CA GLU A 154 0.06 12.88 -9.40
C GLU A 154 -0.01 13.41 -7.98
N ILE A 155 -0.37 12.57 -7.01
CA ILE A 155 -0.16 12.84 -5.58
C ILE A 155 1.32 13.13 -5.32
N ARG A 156 2.28 12.36 -5.83
CA ARG A 156 3.72 12.64 -5.65
C ARG A 156 4.14 13.98 -6.26
N HIS A 157 3.59 14.35 -7.42
CA HIS A 157 3.86 15.65 -8.05
C HIS A 157 3.20 16.81 -7.30
N ALA A 158 1.95 16.65 -6.85
CA ALA A 158 1.23 17.62 -6.04
C ALA A 158 1.89 17.79 -4.67
N LEU A 159 2.26 16.70 -4.01
CA LEU A 159 3.05 16.69 -2.79
C LEU A 159 4.42 17.31 -3.01
N GLY A 160 5.05 17.07 -4.16
CA GLY A 160 6.32 17.70 -4.50
C GLY A 160 6.20 19.22 -4.67
N LYS A 161 5.10 19.69 -5.26
CA LYS A 161 4.76 21.12 -5.32
C LYS A 161 4.44 21.71 -3.93
N LEU A 162 3.70 20.99 -3.10
CA LEU A 162 3.29 21.44 -1.77
C LEU A 162 4.48 21.48 -0.79
N SER A 163 5.31 20.45 -0.80
CA SER A 163 6.45 20.30 0.12
C SER A 163 7.78 20.84 -0.42
N GLY A 164 7.85 21.20 -1.70
CA GLY A 164 9.10 21.58 -2.37
C GLY A 164 10.08 20.41 -2.53
N ARG A 165 9.61 19.16 -2.43
CA ARG A 165 10.44 17.94 -2.51
C ARG A 165 10.21 17.19 -3.82
N VAL A 166 11.20 16.39 -4.22
CA VAL A 166 11.07 15.45 -5.33
C VAL A 166 10.85 14.07 -4.74
N PHE A 167 9.80 13.40 -5.21
CA PHE A 167 9.51 12.01 -4.88
C PHE A 167 9.66 11.19 -6.14
N ASP A 168 10.43 10.12 -6.09
CA ASP A 168 10.67 9.23 -7.22
C ASP A 168 10.18 7.79 -6.93
N THR A 169 10.45 6.85 -7.83
CA THR A 169 10.00 5.45 -7.72
C THR A 169 10.73 4.66 -6.62
N THR A 170 11.84 5.19 -6.08
CA THR A 170 12.54 4.61 -4.92
C THR A 170 11.92 5.03 -3.59
N ASP A 171 10.93 5.93 -3.61
CA ASP A 171 10.22 6.38 -2.42
C ASP A 171 8.89 5.63 -2.27
N TYR A 172 8.70 4.93 -1.16
CA TYR A 172 7.37 4.66 -0.66
C TYR A 172 6.79 5.97 -0.14
N VAL A 173 5.63 6.40 -0.66
CA VAL A 173 4.98 7.66 -0.27
C VAL A 173 3.54 7.39 0.11
N ALA A 174 3.15 7.82 1.31
CA ALA A 174 1.77 7.82 1.77
C ALA A 174 1.35 9.24 2.17
N TYR A 175 0.06 9.53 2.02
CA TYR A 175 -0.53 10.83 2.33
C TYR A 175 -1.74 10.67 3.24
N PHE A 176 -1.90 11.61 4.17
CA PHE A 176 -3.02 11.67 5.10
C PHE A 176 -3.42 13.13 5.32
N MET A 177 -4.73 13.37 5.52
CA MET A 177 -5.24 14.65 5.96
C MET A 177 -6.02 14.40 7.24
N ASN A 178 -5.63 15.06 8.32
CA ASN A 178 -6.28 14.85 9.62
C ASN A 178 -7.62 15.63 9.70
N GLU A 179 -8.31 15.48 10.84
CA GLU A 179 -9.61 16.12 11.08
C GLU A 179 -9.54 17.65 11.17
N TYR A 180 -8.34 18.20 11.37
CA TYR A 180 -8.07 19.64 11.42
C TYR A 180 -7.75 20.22 10.03
N GLY A 181 -7.71 19.38 8.98
CA GLY A 181 -7.36 19.77 7.63
C GLY A 181 -5.85 19.90 7.40
N GLU A 182 -5.04 19.41 8.34
CA GLU A 182 -3.58 19.39 8.22
C GLU A 182 -3.16 18.21 7.34
N HIS A 183 -2.15 18.44 6.51
CA HIS A 183 -1.69 17.48 5.52
C HIS A 183 -0.37 16.84 5.95
N LEU A 184 -0.34 15.51 5.92
CA LEU A 184 0.80 14.69 6.32
C LEU A 184 1.27 13.85 5.13
N VAL A 185 2.59 13.76 4.97
CA VAL A 185 3.25 12.90 3.97
C VAL A 185 4.29 12.05 4.67
N TYR A 186 4.13 10.75 4.55
CA TYR A 186 5.12 9.78 4.96
C TYR A 186 5.94 9.37 3.74
N ARG A 187 7.26 9.38 3.88
CA ARG A 187 8.20 8.96 2.84
C ARG A 187 9.19 7.97 3.44
N GLN A 188 9.31 6.78 2.84
CA GLN A 188 10.38 5.84 3.12
C GLN A 188 11.16 5.61 1.83
N ARG A 189 12.40 6.08 1.76
CA ARG A 189 13.26 5.78 0.62
C ARG A 189 13.82 4.37 0.75
N ARG A 190 13.98 3.71 -0.40
CA ARG A 190 14.58 2.38 -0.47
C ARG A 190 16.01 2.40 0.06
N GLY A 191 16.34 1.46 0.94
CA GLY A 191 17.65 1.32 1.56
C GLY A 191 17.97 2.31 2.69
N GLU A 192 17.09 3.28 2.98
CA GLU A 192 17.22 4.12 4.18
C GLU A 192 16.66 3.37 5.41
N SER A 193 17.36 3.45 6.55
CA SER A 193 16.93 2.79 7.80
C SER A 193 15.77 3.50 8.49
N THR A 194 15.52 4.77 8.13
CA THR A 194 14.54 5.65 8.75
C THR A 194 13.59 6.21 7.69
N ALA A 195 12.41 6.63 8.13
CA ALA A 195 11.43 7.30 7.29
C ALA A 195 11.43 8.80 7.56
N THR A 196 10.81 9.56 6.67
CA THR A 196 10.58 11.00 6.80
C THR A 196 9.10 11.28 6.86
N LEU A 197 8.68 12.12 7.82
CA LEU A 197 7.38 12.78 7.85
C LEU A 197 7.52 14.24 7.40
N LEU A 198 6.61 14.67 6.55
CA LEU A 198 6.41 16.07 6.19
C LEU A 198 5.00 16.47 6.60
N HIS A 199 4.86 17.63 7.24
CA HIS A 199 3.60 18.11 7.79
C HIS A 199 3.33 19.54 7.33
N SER A 200 2.10 19.86 6.91
CA SER A 200 1.74 21.19 6.39
C SER A 200 2.03 22.30 7.39
N ASP A 201 1.65 22.08 8.64
CA ASP A 201 1.74 23.08 9.70
C ASP A 201 3.18 23.36 10.12
N TRP A 202 4.11 22.49 9.72
CA TRP A 202 5.52 22.58 10.06
C TRP A 202 6.35 23.06 8.87
N GLY A 203 5.69 23.72 7.92
CA GLY A 203 6.31 24.25 6.72
C GLY A 203 6.95 23.17 5.87
N TRP A 204 6.48 21.92 5.99
CA TRP A 204 7.01 20.75 5.28
C TRP A 204 8.48 20.44 5.59
N ASN A 205 8.97 20.81 6.77
CA ASN A 205 10.31 20.43 7.22
C ASN A 205 10.37 18.91 7.48
N PRO A 206 11.41 18.20 6.99
CA PRO A 206 11.59 16.76 7.21
C PRO A 206 11.75 16.42 8.69
N ILE A 207 10.99 15.44 9.15
CA ILE A 207 11.12 14.87 10.49
C ILE A 207 11.40 13.38 10.35
N GLU A 208 12.48 12.94 10.98
CA GLU A 208 12.85 11.53 10.96
C GLU A 208 11.90 10.70 11.84
N ILE A 209 11.48 9.55 11.32
CA ILE A 209 10.66 8.58 12.02
C ILE A 209 11.37 7.22 12.03
N THR A 210 11.53 6.68 13.23
CA THR A 210 12.06 5.33 13.48
C THR A 210 10.97 4.42 14.08
N PRO A 211 11.11 3.09 14.00
CA PRO A 211 10.21 2.17 14.70
C PRO A 211 10.09 2.47 16.21
N ASP A 212 11.19 2.90 16.83
CA ASP A 212 11.24 3.25 18.25
C ASP A 212 10.41 4.49 18.54
N THR A 213 10.48 5.53 17.69
CA THR A 213 9.65 6.74 17.83
C THR A 213 8.14 6.44 17.73
N LEU A 214 7.73 5.51 16.86
CA LEU A 214 6.33 5.08 16.73
C LEU A 214 5.85 4.26 17.93
N THR A 215 6.73 3.47 18.52
CA THR A 215 6.45 2.70 19.74
C THR A 215 6.31 3.64 20.94
N MET A 216 7.19 4.63 21.03
CA MET A 216 7.15 5.68 22.05
C MET A 216 5.86 6.49 22.00
N GLY A 217 5.47 6.94 20.81
CA GLY A 217 4.23 7.70 20.60
C GLY A 217 2.98 6.97 21.10
N GLU A 218 2.91 5.63 20.95
CA GLU A 218 1.77 4.85 21.46
C GLU A 218 1.73 4.79 22.98
N ARG A 219 2.87 4.62 23.63
CA ARG A 219 2.94 4.59 25.09
C ARG A 219 2.40 5.88 25.67
N LEU A 220 2.76 7.01 25.08
CA LEU A 220 2.32 8.33 25.53
C LEU A 220 0.87 8.64 25.17
N SER A 221 0.45 8.28 23.96
CA SER A 221 -0.95 8.44 23.57
C SER A 221 -1.90 7.62 24.45
N LYS A 222 -1.51 6.41 24.89
CA LYS A 222 -2.25 5.59 25.87
C LYS A 222 -2.37 6.26 27.25
N LEU A 223 -1.47 7.16 27.58
CA LEU A 223 -1.46 7.93 28.82
C LEU A 223 -2.16 9.29 28.68
N GLY A 224 -2.81 9.55 27.52
CA GLY A 224 -3.45 10.83 27.24
C GLY A 224 -2.47 11.98 26.96
N LEU A 225 -1.19 11.66 26.76
CA LEU A 225 -0.12 12.62 26.51
C LEU A 225 0.05 12.79 25.00
N THR A 226 -0.65 13.78 24.44
CA THR A 226 -0.69 14.07 23.00
C THR A 226 -0.14 15.46 22.68
N THR A 227 0.57 16.08 23.63
CA THR A 227 1.29 17.36 23.46
C THR A 227 2.52 17.37 24.37
N ALA A 228 3.55 18.17 24.04
CA ALA A 228 4.76 18.21 24.85
C ALA A 228 4.50 19.06 26.10
N SER A 229 3.55 20.00 26.05
CA SER A 229 3.03 20.71 27.22
C SER A 229 2.40 19.76 28.25
N GLN A 230 1.51 18.85 27.84
CA GLN A 230 0.91 17.86 28.76
C GLN A 230 1.97 16.94 29.35
N LEU A 231 2.95 16.52 28.54
CA LEU A 231 4.06 15.71 29.01
C LEU A 231 4.92 16.48 30.03
N ALA A 232 5.26 17.74 29.75
CA ALA A 232 6.05 18.58 30.65
C ALA A 232 5.34 18.86 31.97
N GLU A 233 4.02 19.06 31.95
CA GLU A 233 3.18 19.22 33.14
C GLU A 233 3.19 17.94 34.00
N GLN A 234 3.01 16.76 33.38
CA GLN A 234 3.04 15.47 34.07
C GLN A 234 4.44 15.09 34.58
N LEU A 235 5.51 15.45 33.87
CA LEU A 235 6.90 15.23 34.30
C LEU A 235 7.31 16.15 35.45
N SER A 236 6.64 17.29 35.61
CA SER A 236 6.83 18.19 36.75
C SER A 236 6.13 17.68 38.03
N ASP A 237 5.28 16.66 37.92
CA ASP A 237 4.63 15.99 39.04
C ASP A 237 5.57 14.94 39.69
N PRO A 238 5.95 15.08 40.97
CA PRO A 238 6.82 14.13 41.68
C PRO A 238 6.24 12.70 41.78
N THR A 239 4.94 12.54 41.50
CA THR A 239 4.20 11.28 41.60
C THR A 239 4.40 10.38 40.37
N PHE A 240 5.00 10.90 39.29
CA PHE A 240 5.13 10.23 37.98
C PHE A 240 6.25 9.16 37.88
N LYS A 241 6.49 8.41 38.96
CA LYS A 241 7.44 7.27 38.98
C LYS A 241 7.04 6.11 38.07
N GLU A 242 5.75 5.98 37.77
CA GLU A 242 5.21 4.90 36.91
C GLU A 242 5.53 5.13 35.42
N LEU A 243 5.61 6.39 34.99
CA LEU A 243 6.00 6.76 33.63
C LEU A 243 7.47 6.43 33.36
N ALA A 244 8.36 6.79 34.28
CA ALA A 244 9.79 6.45 34.21
C ALA A 244 10.01 4.91 34.17
N ARG A 245 9.17 4.14 34.87
CA ARG A 245 9.20 2.67 34.86
C ARG A 245 8.72 2.06 33.54
N THR A 246 7.72 2.68 32.91
CA THR A 246 7.17 2.28 31.60
C THR A 246 8.08 2.72 30.43
N LEU A 247 8.84 3.80 30.62
CA LEU A 247 9.84 4.30 29.69
C LEU A 247 11.22 3.66 29.88
N GLY A 248 11.44 2.92 30.97
CA GLY A 248 12.58 2.02 31.20
C GLY A 248 13.91 2.76 31.36
N ASP A 249 14.23 3.23 32.58
CA ASP A 249 15.53 3.81 32.98
C ASP A 249 16.22 4.74 31.95
N MET A 250 15.44 5.36 31.08
CA MET A 250 15.99 6.27 30.07
C MET A 250 16.25 7.62 30.70
N ASP A 251 17.39 8.20 30.33
CA ASP A 251 17.63 9.63 30.48
C ASP A 251 16.52 10.39 29.75
N LEU A 252 15.61 10.98 30.52
CA LEU A 252 14.43 11.69 30.01
C LEU A 252 14.81 12.82 29.03
N SER A 253 16.03 13.38 29.15
CA SER A 253 16.53 14.37 28.20
C SER A 253 16.78 13.78 26.81
N ALA A 254 17.40 12.59 26.74
CA ALA A 254 17.60 11.85 25.50
C ALA A 254 16.29 11.35 24.89
N VAL A 255 15.29 11.04 25.72
CA VAL A 255 13.93 10.70 25.24
C VAL A 255 13.32 11.92 24.55
N MET A 256 13.32 13.07 25.21
CA MET A 256 12.75 14.30 24.64
C MET A 256 13.43 14.73 23.34
N ASP A 257 14.74 14.51 23.21
CA ASP A 257 15.51 14.80 21.99
C ASP A 257 15.19 13.86 20.81
N GLN A 258 14.74 12.64 21.08
CA GLN A 258 14.36 11.64 20.06
C GLN A 258 12.87 11.68 19.71
N MET A 259 12.07 12.47 20.41
CA MET A 259 10.64 12.57 20.14
C MET A 259 10.38 13.52 18.97
N PRO A 260 9.43 13.22 18.08
CA PRO A 260 8.94 14.20 17.12
C PRO A 260 8.11 15.25 17.89
N VAL A 261 8.80 16.20 18.51
CA VAL A 261 8.20 17.38 19.15
C VAL A 261 8.21 18.48 18.13
N VAL A 262 7.07 19.13 17.91
CA VAL A 262 7.04 20.31 17.04
C VAL A 262 6.25 21.44 17.64
N GLY A 263 6.85 22.63 17.63
CA GLY A 263 6.22 23.85 18.16
C GLY A 263 5.83 23.76 19.65
N GLY A 264 6.39 22.82 20.42
CA GLY A 264 6.00 22.55 21.81
C GLY A 264 4.83 21.56 21.98
N ASN A 265 4.34 20.97 20.89
CA ASN A 265 3.30 19.94 20.90
C ASN A 265 3.84 18.61 20.33
N LEU A 266 3.80 17.56 21.16
CA LEU A 266 3.99 16.17 20.79
C LEU A 266 2.74 15.69 20.05
N ILE A 267 2.54 16.03 18.77
CA ILE A 267 1.37 15.49 18.08
C ILE A 267 1.74 14.22 17.35
N VAL A 268 1.20 13.13 17.89
CA VAL A 268 0.53 12.15 17.06
C VAL A 268 -0.78 11.83 17.77
N ASN A 269 -1.88 12.47 17.35
CA ASN A 269 -3.19 12.04 17.84
C ASN A 269 -3.41 10.56 17.42
N GLN A 270 -4.35 9.87 18.07
CA GLN A 270 -4.55 8.44 17.82
C GLN A 270 -4.73 8.09 16.32
N PRO A 271 -5.48 8.87 15.53
CA PRO A 271 -5.58 8.68 14.07
C PRO A 271 -4.25 8.80 13.31
N GLU A 272 -3.48 9.85 13.55
CA GLU A 272 -2.18 10.05 12.89
C GLU A 272 -1.19 8.97 13.27
N LEU A 273 -1.22 8.50 14.52
CA LEU A 273 -0.29 7.50 15.01
C LEU A 273 -0.62 6.12 14.43
N ALA A 274 -1.90 5.80 14.36
CA ALA A 274 -2.37 4.60 13.69
C ALA A 274 -1.96 4.61 12.20
N TRP A 275 -2.09 5.76 11.53
CA TRP A 275 -1.70 5.92 10.14
C TRP A 275 -0.17 5.78 9.94
N LEU A 276 0.65 6.43 10.76
CA LEU A 276 2.11 6.33 10.69
C LEU A 276 2.61 4.90 10.93
N ARG A 277 1.95 4.14 11.82
CA ARG A 277 2.25 2.72 12.05
C ARG A 277 1.93 1.86 10.83
N ALA A 278 0.76 2.06 10.23
CA ALA A 278 0.40 1.36 9.01
C ALA A 278 1.43 1.64 7.90
N CYS A 279 1.91 2.88 7.78
CA CYS A 279 2.97 3.25 6.84
C CYS A 279 4.32 2.59 7.17
N GLY A 280 4.71 2.56 8.45
CA GLY A 280 5.93 1.90 8.91
C GLY A 280 5.94 0.40 8.60
N SER A 281 4.84 -0.30 8.86
CA SER A 281 4.72 -1.72 8.53
C SER A 281 4.69 -1.95 7.02
N ALA A 282 3.94 -1.15 6.27
CA ALA A 282 3.82 -1.29 4.81
C ALA A 282 5.13 -0.99 4.05
N SER A 283 6.05 -0.23 4.66
CA SER A 283 7.33 0.15 4.08
C SER A 283 8.54 -0.61 4.63
N GLU A 284 8.32 -1.64 5.46
CA GLU A 284 9.38 -2.46 6.06
C GLU A 284 10.32 -3.10 5.01
N TRP A 285 9.74 -3.57 3.90
CA TRP A 285 10.53 -4.09 2.78
C TRP A 285 11.39 -3.02 2.11
N TRP A 286 10.89 -1.79 1.96
CA TRP A 286 11.67 -0.67 1.41
C TRP A 286 12.91 -0.35 2.24
N ARG A 287 12.82 -0.48 3.58
CA ARG A 287 13.96 -0.28 4.50
C ARG A 287 15.01 -1.37 4.40
N SER A 288 14.57 -2.61 4.23
CA SER A 288 15.45 -3.79 4.21
C SER A 288 16.00 -4.12 2.82
N ALA A 289 15.44 -3.53 1.76
CA ALA A 289 15.92 -3.70 0.40
C ALA A 289 17.23 -2.92 0.16
N PRO A 290 18.22 -3.49 -0.56
CA PRO A 290 19.40 -2.75 -0.96
C PRO A 290 19.01 -1.56 -1.84
N ALA A 291 19.72 -0.44 -1.62
CA ALA A 291 19.59 0.82 -2.37
C ALA A 291 19.92 0.63 -3.85
#